data_AF-A0A1H3ZEJ6-F1
#
_entry.id   AF-A0A1H3ZEJ6-F1
#
_cell.length_a   1.000
_cell.length_b   1.000
_cell.length_c   1.000
_cell.angle_alpha   90.00
_cell.angle_beta   90.00
_cell.angle_gamma   90.00
#
_symmetry.space_group_name_H-M   'P 1'
#
loop_
_entity.id
_entity.type
_entity.pdbx_description
1 polymer ?
#
loop_
_entity_poly.entity_id
_entity_poly.type
_entity_poly.pdbx_seq_one_letter_code
_entity_poly.pdbx_strand_id
1 'polypeptide(L)'
;MKICFLALFAFLLLSCCNQTKGYREKCSEKINQLERSDLDLFRGVFIEARVERNDTFIVYSFVKELNGQEFYLPNFSRYDSMMISNSKNFDVLKYGQYFGYSAPQAAWQYSKEYADSIISTFEKMRVSSVLGRNEGMLVFYFDDKTYLAYVPDKTKIINEFWKEKMQTLDSVKPGWYFGEDK
;
A
#
# COMPACT_ATOMS: atom_id res chain seq x y z
N MET A 1 -52.68 13.53 10.64
CA MET A 1 -51.31 13.35 11.18
C MET A 1 -50.61 12.05 10.72
N LYS A 2 -50.93 11.50 9.53
CA LYS A 2 -50.29 10.26 9.00
C LYS A 2 -49.38 10.49 7.78
N ILE A 3 -49.48 11.66 7.12
CA ILE A 3 -48.76 11.97 5.88
C ILE A 3 -47.33 12.48 6.16
N CYS A 4 -47.09 13.18 7.28
CA CYS A 4 -45.76 13.67 7.66
C CYS A 4 -44.75 12.56 7.94
N PHE A 5 -45.19 11.38 8.40
CA PHE A 5 -44.30 10.25 8.68
C PHE A 5 -43.76 9.57 7.41
N LEU A 6 -44.55 9.54 6.33
CA LEU A 6 -44.13 8.96 5.04
C LEU A 6 -43.11 9.83 4.31
N ALA A 7 -43.22 11.16 4.40
CA ALA A 7 -42.26 12.08 3.80
C ALA A 7 -40.90 12.05 4.50
N LEU A 8 -40.88 11.93 5.84
CA LEU A 8 -39.63 11.82 6.60
C LEU A 8 -38.87 10.51 6.29
N PHE A 9 -39.61 9.41 6.09
CA PHE A 9 -39.02 8.10 5.78
C PHE A 9 -38.44 8.07 4.35
N ALA A 10 -39.11 8.71 3.38
CA ALA A 10 -38.58 8.86 2.02
C ALA A 10 -37.31 9.73 1.96
N PHE A 11 -37.22 10.78 2.79
CA PHE A 11 -36.03 11.63 2.87
C PHE A 11 -34.83 10.90 3.49
N LEU A 12 -35.06 10.06 4.51
CA LEU A 12 -34.03 9.22 5.11
C LEU A 12 -33.50 8.16 4.13
N LEU A 13 -34.37 7.55 3.32
CA LEU A 13 -33.97 6.56 2.30
C LEU A 13 -33.19 7.19 1.13
N LEU A 14 -33.52 8.41 0.70
CA LEU A 14 -32.79 9.11 -0.36
C LEU A 14 -31.41 9.60 0.10
N SER A 15 -31.26 9.91 1.39
CA SER A 15 -29.97 10.38 1.93
C SER A 15 -28.91 9.26 1.96
N CYS A 16 -29.29 8.03 2.29
CA CYS A 16 -28.38 6.87 2.29
C CYS A 16 -27.87 6.49 0.88
N CYS A 17 -28.67 6.70 -0.17
CA CYS A 17 -28.28 6.38 -1.55
C CYS A 17 -27.27 7.38 -2.15
N ASN A 18 -27.30 8.65 -1.73
CA ASN A 18 -26.36 9.65 -2.25
C ASN A 18 -24.98 9.56 -1.59
N GLN A 19 -24.93 9.19 -0.31
CA GLN A 19 -23.68 9.05 0.43
C GLN A 19 -22.85 7.86 -0.08
N THR A 20 -23.51 6.74 -0.38
CA THR A 20 -22.88 5.53 -0.95
C THR A 20 -22.39 5.75 -2.38
N LYS A 21 -23.11 6.53 -3.20
CA LYS A 21 -22.67 6.88 -4.57
C LYS A 21 -21.38 7.70 -4.59
N GLY A 22 -21.33 8.81 -3.86
CA GLY A 22 -20.15 9.69 -3.85
C GLY A 22 -18.91 9.02 -3.26
N TYR A 23 -19.11 8.10 -2.32
CA TYR A 23 -18.03 7.31 -1.72
C TYR A 23 -17.44 6.27 -2.69
N ARG A 24 -18.28 5.52 -3.42
CA ARG A 24 -17.83 4.53 -4.42
C ARG A 24 -17.09 5.21 -5.59
N GLU A 25 -17.54 6.39 -5.99
CA GLU A 25 -16.91 7.20 -7.04
C GLU A 25 -15.49 7.63 -6.65
N LYS A 26 -15.30 8.15 -5.43
CA LYS A 26 -13.98 8.50 -4.89
C LYS A 26 -13.04 7.28 -4.82
N CYS A 27 -13.54 6.13 -4.37
CA CYS A 27 -12.76 4.90 -4.37
C CYS A 27 -12.39 4.46 -5.78
N SER A 28 -13.29 4.62 -6.75
CA SER A 28 -13.05 4.23 -8.14
C SER A 28 -11.95 5.06 -8.79
N GLU A 29 -11.91 6.37 -8.54
CA GLU A 29 -10.81 7.24 -9.01
C GLU A 29 -9.46 6.80 -8.42
N LYS A 30 -9.43 6.50 -7.12
CA LYS A 30 -8.22 6.06 -6.44
C LYS A 30 -7.74 4.69 -6.93
N ILE A 31 -8.65 3.75 -7.18
CA ILE A 31 -8.34 2.46 -7.81
C ILE A 31 -7.73 2.68 -9.19
N ASN A 32 -8.31 3.54 -10.02
CA ASN A 32 -7.77 3.84 -11.34
C ASN A 32 -6.37 4.45 -11.27
N GLN A 33 -6.05 5.25 -10.24
CA GLN A 33 -4.71 5.75 -9.99
C GLN A 33 -3.74 4.59 -9.65
N LEU A 34 -4.14 3.68 -8.76
CA LEU A 34 -3.32 2.54 -8.37
C LEU A 34 -3.05 1.60 -9.55
N GLU A 35 -4.07 1.26 -10.34
CA GLU A 35 -3.94 0.34 -11.47
C GLU A 35 -3.14 0.90 -12.66
N ARG A 36 -2.85 2.21 -12.69
CA ARG A 36 -1.88 2.79 -13.63
C ARG A 36 -0.43 2.50 -13.24
N SER A 37 -0.21 1.98 -12.03
CA SER A 37 1.10 1.58 -11.51
C SER A 37 1.28 0.08 -11.66
N ASP A 38 2.54 -0.36 -11.76
CA ASP A 38 2.86 -1.78 -11.68
C ASP A 38 2.71 -2.26 -10.23
N LEU A 39 1.57 -2.90 -9.93
CA LEU A 39 1.25 -3.37 -8.59
C LEU A 39 2.15 -4.53 -8.15
N ASP A 40 2.69 -5.31 -9.09
CA ASP A 40 3.48 -6.49 -8.75
C ASP A 40 4.84 -6.12 -8.16
N LEU A 41 5.33 -4.90 -8.42
CA LEU A 41 6.48 -4.31 -7.73
C LEU A 41 6.35 -4.36 -6.20
N PHE A 42 5.12 -4.27 -5.69
CA PHE A 42 4.85 -4.22 -4.26
C PHE A 42 4.65 -5.58 -3.60
N ARG A 43 4.73 -6.69 -4.34
CA ARG A 43 4.67 -8.03 -3.75
C ARG A 43 5.85 -8.25 -2.82
N GLY A 44 5.60 -8.69 -1.59
CA GLY A 44 6.63 -8.81 -0.55
C GLY A 44 7.16 -7.47 -0.05
N VAL A 45 6.61 -6.33 -0.46
CA VAL A 45 7.09 -5.01 0.00
C VAL A 45 6.24 -4.51 1.17
N PHE A 46 6.91 -4.03 2.21
CA PHE A 46 6.34 -3.09 3.16
C PHE A 46 7.02 -1.74 2.96
N ILE A 47 6.25 -0.70 2.68
CA ILE A 47 6.77 0.66 2.54
C ILE A 47 5.82 1.64 3.20
N GLU A 48 6.38 2.59 3.93
CA GLU A 48 5.61 3.55 4.71
C GLU A 48 6.23 4.94 4.62
N ALA A 49 5.37 5.93 4.45
CA ALA A 49 5.74 7.33 4.44
C ALA A 49 4.96 8.15 5.46
N ARG A 50 5.58 9.25 5.91
CA ARG A 50 4.90 10.31 6.66
C ARG A 50 4.87 11.57 5.83
N VAL A 51 3.80 12.33 6.00
CA VAL A 51 3.75 13.71 5.52
C VAL A 51 4.43 14.57 6.57
N GLU A 52 5.52 15.23 6.19
CA GLU A 52 6.15 16.27 6.99
C GLU A 52 5.57 17.66 6.68
N ARG A 53 6.02 18.70 7.39
CA ARG A 53 5.64 20.09 7.12
C ARG A 53 5.85 20.41 5.62
N ASN A 54 4.91 21.15 5.03
CA ASN A 54 4.87 21.52 3.60
C ASN A 54 4.56 20.34 2.65
N ASP A 55 3.70 19.40 3.06
CA ASP A 55 3.19 18.30 2.23
C ASP A 55 4.29 17.40 1.63
N THR A 56 5.46 17.35 2.29
CA THR A 56 6.58 16.54 1.84
C THR A 56 6.35 15.09 2.28
N PHE A 57 6.16 14.18 1.33
CA PHE A 57 6.11 12.73 1.59
C PHE A 57 7.53 12.20 1.82
N ILE A 58 7.76 11.58 2.99
CA ILE A 58 9.04 10.97 3.34
C ILE A 58 8.85 9.50 3.65
N VAL A 59 9.42 8.64 2.81
CA VAL A 59 9.55 7.20 3.07
C VAL A 59 10.55 6.99 4.20
N TYR A 60 10.07 6.45 5.32
CA TYR A 60 10.88 6.22 6.52
C TYR A 60 11.09 4.74 6.83
N SER A 61 10.26 3.87 6.25
CA SER A 61 10.41 2.42 6.34
C SER A 61 10.23 1.81 4.96
N PHE A 62 11.17 0.94 4.59
CA PHE A 62 11.07 0.13 3.39
C PHE A 62 11.75 -1.23 3.63
N VAL A 63 10.92 -2.28 3.61
CA VAL A 63 11.32 -3.66 3.80
C VAL A 63 10.85 -4.48 2.61
N LYS A 64 11.72 -5.33 2.10
CA LYS A 64 11.40 -6.35 1.09
C LYS A 64 11.54 -7.73 1.72
N GLU A 65 10.47 -8.52 1.68
CA GLU A 65 10.46 -9.91 2.09
C GLU A 65 10.57 -10.83 0.87
N LEU A 66 11.51 -11.77 0.92
CA LEU A 66 11.72 -12.81 -0.09
C LEU A 66 11.96 -14.13 0.64
N ASN A 67 11.09 -15.12 0.39
CA ASN A 67 11.20 -16.46 0.97
C ASN A 67 11.39 -16.45 2.51
N GLY A 68 10.64 -15.60 3.21
CA GLY A 68 10.70 -15.44 4.67
C GLY A 68 11.90 -14.64 5.19
N GLN A 69 12.79 -14.14 4.31
CA GLN A 69 13.88 -13.25 4.67
C GLN A 69 13.50 -11.80 4.42
N GLU A 70 13.67 -10.95 5.43
CA GLU A 70 13.50 -9.50 5.30
C GLU A 70 14.81 -8.80 4.91
N PHE A 71 14.69 -7.82 4.03
CA PHE A 71 15.76 -6.92 3.62
C PHE A 71 15.31 -5.48 3.84
N TYR A 72 16.02 -4.78 4.71
CA TYR A 72 15.74 -3.37 5.00
C TYR A 72 16.47 -2.49 3.99
N LEU A 73 15.73 -1.70 3.21
CA LEU A 73 16.27 -0.88 2.13
C LEU A 73 16.08 0.61 2.44
N PRO A 74 17.05 1.47 2.11
CA PRO A 74 16.97 2.90 2.38
C PRO A 74 16.21 3.65 1.28
N ASN A 75 15.78 4.87 1.60
CA ASN A 75 15.49 5.88 0.60
C ASN A 75 16.81 6.58 0.19
N PHE A 76 17.38 6.16 -0.93
CA PHE A 76 18.66 6.69 -1.45
C PHE A 76 18.62 8.17 -1.83
N SER A 77 17.43 8.74 -2.06
CA SER A 77 17.29 10.18 -2.32
C SER A 77 17.40 11.05 -1.06
N ARG A 78 17.30 10.45 0.13
CA ARG A 78 17.24 11.15 1.42
C ARG A 78 18.48 10.96 2.28
N TYR A 79 19.02 9.75 2.30
CA TYR A 79 20.20 9.44 3.10
C TYR A 79 21.46 9.55 2.22
N ASP A 80 22.50 10.18 2.76
CA ASP A 80 23.83 10.18 2.14
C ASP A 80 24.33 8.73 2.03
N SER A 81 25.04 8.42 0.93
CA SER A 81 25.64 7.11 0.69
C SER A 81 26.55 6.66 1.84
N MET A 82 27.23 7.58 2.52
CA MET A 82 28.06 7.30 3.70
C MET A 82 27.21 6.91 4.91
N MET A 83 26.06 7.54 5.12
CA MET A 83 25.13 7.16 6.20
C MET A 83 24.54 5.78 5.94
N ILE A 84 24.15 5.50 4.69
CA ILE A 84 23.62 4.20 4.29
C ILE A 84 24.69 3.11 4.48
N SER A 85 25.92 3.35 4.01
CA SER A 85 27.02 2.38 4.07
C SER A 85 27.43 2.03 5.50
N ASN A 86 27.36 2.99 6.42
CA ASN A 86 27.73 2.81 7.82
C ASN A 86 26.56 2.31 8.70
N SER A 87 25.34 2.29 8.16
CA SER A 87 24.15 1.85 8.89
C SER A 87 24.12 0.33 8.99
N LYS A 88 23.95 -0.18 10.22
CA LYS A 88 23.64 -1.60 10.45
C LYS A 88 22.17 -1.94 10.15
N ASN A 89 21.35 -0.92 9.89
CA ASN A 89 19.91 -1.07 9.71
C ASN A 89 19.52 -1.32 8.25
N PHE A 90 20.45 -1.25 7.30
CA PHE A 90 20.16 -1.48 5.89
C PHE A 90 20.92 -2.70 5.36
N ASP A 91 20.21 -3.54 4.63
CA ASP A 91 20.73 -4.78 4.03
C ASP A 91 21.12 -4.58 2.56
N VAL A 92 21.52 -3.36 2.16
CA VAL A 92 21.77 -2.99 0.76
C VAL A 92 22.64 -4.01 0.02
N LEU A 93 23.81 -4.36 0.58
CA LEU A 93 24.70 -5.31 -0.08
C LEU A 93 24.13 -6.74 -0.09
N LYS A 94 23.49 -7.17 1.01
CA LYS A 94 22.90 -8.51 1.10
C LYS A 94 21.76 -8.69 0.10
N TYR A 95 20.94 -7.65 -0.10
CA TYR A 95 19.86 -7.66 -1.07
C TYR A 95 20.40 -7.85 -2.48
N GLY A 96 21.37 -7.03 -2.93
CA GLY A 96 21.97 -7.21 -4.25
C GLY A 96 22.65 -8.57 -4.42
N GLN A 97 23.34 -9.06 -3.39
CA GLN A 97 23.97 -10.38 -3.41
C GLN A 97 22.96 -11.53 -3.52
N TYR A 98 21.78 -11.39 -2.92
CA TYR A 98 20.68 -12.34 -3.06
C TYR A 98 20.30 -12.56 -4.53
N PHE A 99 20.40 -11.52 -5.36
CA PHE A 99 20.14 -11.58 -6.81
C PHE A 99 21.39 -11.90 -7.66
N GLY A 100 22.47 -12.39 -7.05
CA GLY A 100 23.67 -12.86 -7.74
C GLY A 100 24.75 -11.81 -7.99
N TYR A 101 24.54 -10.55 -7.58
CA TYR A 101 25.54 -9.50 -7.72
C TYR A 101 26.60 -9.62 -6.62
N SER A 102 27.66 -10.38 -6.90
CA SER A 102 28.68 -10.70 -5.88
C SER A 102 29.62 -9.53 -5.55
N ALA A 103 29.90 -8.67 -6.53
CA ALA A 103 30.77 -7.50 -6.32
C ALA A 103 30.03 -6.40 -5.52
N PRO A 104 30.61 -5.82 -4.45
CA PRO A 104 29.92 -4.85 -3.59
C PRO A 104 29.30 -3.67 -4.33
N GLN A 105 30.03 -3.09 -5.30
CA GLN A 105 29.52 -1.96 -6.09
C GLN A 105 28.32 -2.35 -6.96
N ALA A 106 28.35 -3.54 -7.56
CA ALA A 106 27.25 -4.04 -8.39
C ALA A 106 26.02 -4.36 -7.53
N ALA A 107 26.22 -4.99 -6.36
CA ALA A 107 25.15 -5.26 -5.39
C ALA A 107 24.48 -3.97 -4.90
N TRP A 108 25.29 -2.95 -4.60
CA TRP A 108 24.81 -1.63 -4.21
C TRP A 108 23.97 -0.99 -5.31
N GLN A 109 24.50 -0.94 -6.53
CA GLN A 109 23.84 -0.32 -7.67
C GLN A 109 22.49 -0.99 -7.96
N TYR A 110 22.45 -2.32 -7.99
CA TYR A 110 21.22 -3.07 -8.19
C TYR A 110 20.17 -2.75 -7.13
N SER A 111 20.57 -2.74 -5.86
CA SER A 111 19.68 -2.47 -4.73
C SER A 111 19.15 -1.04 -4.75
N LYS A 112 19.99 -0.08 -5.17
CA LYS A 112 19.61 1.32 -5.37
C LYS A 112 18.58 1.47 -6.48
N GLU A 113 18.83 0.88 -7.65
CA GLU A 113 17.90 0.94 -8.79
C GLU A 113 16.55 0.32 -8.45
N TYR A 114 16.56 -0.83 -7.76
CA TYR A 114 15.35 -1.45 -7.24
C TYR A 114 14.60 -0.50 -6.29
N ALA A 115 15.29 0.04 -5.29
CA ALA A 115 14.67 0.90 -4.29
C ALA A 115 14.11 2.19 -4.87
N ASP A 116 14.86 2.84 -5.75
CA ASP A 116 14.43 4.06 -6.44
C ASP A 116 13.17 3.81 -7.29
N SER A 117 13.07 2.64 -7.94
CA SER A 117 11.88 2.25 -8.71
C SER A 117 10.64 2.08 -7.83
N ILE A 118 10.76 1.37 -6.70
CA ILE A 118 9.67 1.18 -5.74
C ILE A 118 9.23 2.52 -5.17
N ILE A 119 10.17 3.34 -4.69
CA ILE A 119 9.88 4.64 -4.04
C ILE A 119 9.23 5.60 -5.04
N SER A 120 9.77 5.72 -6.25
CA SER A 120 9.19 6.56 -7.31
C SER A 120 7.75 6.16 -7.65
N THR A 121 7.47 4.86 -7.69
CA THR A 121 6.12 4.35 -7.94
C THR A 121 5.21 4.62 -6.75
N PHE A 122 5.69 4.38 -5.54
CA PHE A 122 4.98 4.64 -4.28
C PHE A 122 4.56 6.11 -4.14
N GLU A 123 5.46 7.05 -4.40
CA GLU A 123 5.17 8.48 -4.33
C GLU A 123 4.08 8.91 -5.31
N LYS A 124 4.06 8.33 -6.52
CA LYS A 124 3.01 8.60 -7.53
C LYS A 124 1.63 8.09 -7.10
N MET A 125 1.57 7.02 -6.32
CA MET A 125 0.30 6.46 -5.82
C MET A 125 -0.35 7.36 -4.75
N ARG A 126 0.42 8.23 -4.08
CA ARG A 126 -0.04 9.12 -3.00
C ARG A 126 -0.82 8.34 -1.93
N VAL A 127 -0.17 7.33 -1.38
CA VAL A 127 -0.65 6.47 -0.29
C VAL A 127 0.29 6.64 0.91
N SER A 128 -0.20 6.46 2.13
CA SER A 128 0.60 6.54 3.35
C SER A 128 1.46 5.29 3.53
N SER A 129 0.93 4.12 3.15
CA SER A 129 1.67 2.86 3.25
C SER A 129 1.19 1.81 2.26
N VAL A 130 2.06 0.83 2.00
CA VAL A 130 1.70 -0.40 1.29
C VAL A 130 2.13 -1.61 2.13
N LEU A 131 1.17 -2.50 2.41
CA LEU A 131 1.41 -3.82 2.99
C LEU A 131 1.27 -4.90 1.91
N GLY A 132 2.38 -5.26 1.29
CA GLY A 132 2.47 -6.31 0.28
C GLY A 132 3.16 -7.60 0.74
N ARG A 133 3.57 -7.68 2.01
CA ARG A 133 4.10 -8.91 2.64
C ARG A 133 3.05 -10.00 2.84
N ASN A 134 1.76 -9.67 2.71
CA ASN A 134 0.69 -10.63 2.83
C ASN A 134 0.53 -11.39 1.50
N GLU A 135 0.80 -12.70 1.51
CA GLU A 135 0.61 -13.51 0.31
C GLU A 135 -0.84 -13.44 -0.19
N GLY A 136 -1.00 -13.29 -1.51
CA GLY A 136 -2.30 -13.17 -2.16
C GLY A 136 -2.96 -11.79 -2.11
N MET A 137 -2.38 -10.78 -1.43
CA MET A 137 -2.97 -9.45 -1.36
C MET A 137 -1.96 -8.29 -1.35
N LEU A 138 -2.42 -7.09 -1.66
CA LEU A 138 -1.74 -5.83 -1.39
C LEU A 138 -2.72 -4.92 -0.66
N VAL A 139 -2.25 -4.20 0.37
CA VAL A 139 -3.08 -3.23 1.09
C VAL A 139 -2.46 -1.85 0.96
N PHE A 140 -3.20 -0.89 0.43
CA PHE A 140 -2.79 0.48 0.20
C PHE A 140 -3.53 1.38 1.17
N TYR A 141 -2.83 1.93 2.16
CA TYR A 141 -3.42 2.85 3.12
C TYR A 141 -3.36 4.28 2.58
N PHE A 142 -4.42 5.05 2.75
CA PHE A 142 -4.42 6.48 2.40
C PHE A 142 -4.02 7.35 3.58
N ASP A 143 -4.43 6.92 4.77
CA ASP A 143 -4.13 7.52 6.07
C ASP A 143 -3.96 6.38 7.10
N ASP A 144 -4.18 6.66 8.39
CA ASP A 144 -4.07 5.70 9.48
C ASP A 144 -5.27 4.73 9.59
N LYS A 145 -6.37 5.02 8.89
CA LYS A 145 -7.63 4.28 9.04
C LYS A 145 -8.13 3.67 7.75
N THR A 146 -8.02 4.38 6.66
CA THR A 146 -8.66 4.03 5.40
C THR A 146 -7.68 3.36 4.44
N TYR A 147 -8.14 2.29 3.80
CA TYR A 147 -7.31 1.54 2.86
C TYR A 147 -8.11 0.91 1.74
N LEU A 148 -7.42 0.60 0.64
CA LEU A 148 -7.87 -0.33 -0.39
C LEU A 148 -7.03 -1.61 -0.34
N ALA A 149 -7.70 -2.75 -0.30
CA ALA A 149 -7.08 -4.06 -0.45
C ALA A 149 -7.30 -4.58 -1.88
N TYR A 150 -6.20 -4.89 -2.57
CA TYR A 150 -6.20 -5.61 -3.83
C TYR A 150 -5.99 -7.09 -3.58
N VAL A 151 -7.01 -7.89 -3.90
CA VAL A 151 -7.08 -9.34 -3.71
C VAL A 151 -7.55 -9.98 -5.02
N PRO A 152 -6.62 -10.32 -5.95
CA PRO A 152 -7.00 -10.94 -7.21
C PRO A 152 -7.62 -12.33 -7.03
N ASP A 153 -7.23 -13.05 -5.97
CA ASP A 153 -7.72 -14.38 -5.65
C ASP A 153 -7.77 -14.56 -4.12
N LYS A 154 -8.98 -14.66 -3.56
CA LYS A 154 -9.19 -14.82 -2.11
C LYS A 154 -8.63 -16.14 -1.57
N THR A 155 -8.50 -17.16 -2.41
CA THR A 155 -7.98 -18.47 -1.97
C THR A 155 -6.49 -18.45 -1.65
N LYS A 156 -5.77 -17.44 -2.15
CA LYS A 156 -4.34 -17.22 -1.92
C LYS A 156 -4.04 -16.43 -0.65
N ILE A 157 -5.05 -15.90 0.04
CA ILE A 157 -4.84 -15.25 1.32
C ILE A 157 -4.50 -16.34 2.34
N ILE A 158 -3.28 -16.31 2.88
CA ILE A 158 -2.84 -17.29 3.87
C ILE A 158 -3.17 -16.83 5.29
N ASN A 159 -3.06 -15.54 5.55
CA ASN A 159 -3.22 -14.94 6.87
C ASN A 159 -4.69 -14.97 7.35
N GLU A 160 -4.96 -15.62 8.49
CA GLU A 160 -6.33 -15.77 9.04
C GLU A 160 -6.99 -14.44 9.39
N PHE A 161 -6.25 -13.48 9.95
CA PHE A 161 -6.78 -12.14 10.23
C PHE A 161 -7.33 -11.49 8.96
N TRP A 162 -6.60 -11.57 7.84
CA TRP A 162 -7.08 -11.05 6.57
C TRP A 162 -8.22 -11.89 6.00
N LYS A 163 -8.20 -13.22 6.12
CA LYS A 163 -9.33 -14.07 5.70
C LYS A 163 -10.62 -13.65 6.38
N GLU A 164 -10.59 -13.44 7.70
CA GLU A 164 -11.74 -12.98 8.48
C GLU A 164 -12.15 -11.57 8.06
N LYS A 165 -11.20 -10.64 8.01
CA LYS A 165 -11.45 -9.24 7.63
C LYS A 165 -12.09 -9.14 6.24
N MET A 166 -11.65 -9.94 5.28
CA MET A 166 -12.19 -9.99 3.91
C MET A 166 -13.64 -10.50 3.81
N GLN A 167 -14.20 -11.09 4.87
CA GLN A 167 -15.62 -11.46 4.91
C GLN A 167 -16.52 -10.25 5.16
N THR A 168 -15.99 -9.19 5.78
CA THR A 168 -16.75 -8.00 6.17
C THR A 168 -16.49 -6.79 5.28
N LEU A 169 -15.48 -6.85 4.39
CA LEU A 169 -15.16 -5.72 3.52
C LEU A 169 -16.09 -5.62 2.31
N ASP A 170 -16.49 -4.39 2.01
CA ASP A 170 -17.27 -4.07 0.83
C ASP A 170 -16.39 -4.13 -0.44
N SER A 171 -16.85 -4.91 -1.42
CA SER A 171 -16.24 -4.94 -2.74
C SER A 171 -16.60 -3.67 -3.51
N VAL A 172 -15.58 -2.88 -3.85
CA VAL A 172 -15.76 -1.68 -4.68
C VAL A 172 -15.90 -2.09 -6.14
N LYS A 173 -15.00 -2.98 -6.59
CA LYS A 173 -14.99 -3.62 -7.91
C LYS A 173 -14.26 -4.99 -7.84
N PRO A 174 -14.30 -5.84 -8.89
CA PRO A 174 -13.62 -7.13 -8.86
C PRO A 174 -12.16 -7.02 -8.42
N GLY A 175 -11.79 -7.78 -7.39
CA GLY A 175 -10.45 -7.78 -6.80
C GLY A 175 -10.12 -6.61 -5.88
N TRP A 176 -11.00 -5.62 -5.70
CA TRP A 176 -10.75 -4.45 -4.88
C TRP A 176 -11.78 -4.27 -3.78
N TYR A 177 -11.28 -4.09 -2.57
CA TYR A 177 -12.10 -3.99 -1.36
C TYR A 177 -11.66 -2.77 -0.59
N PHE A 178 -12.61 -2.06 -0.02
CA PHE A 178 -12.29 -0.99 0.91
C PHE A 178 -12.42 -1.49 2.34
N GLY A 179 -11.58 -0.97 3.22
CA GLY A 179 -11.84 -1.02 4.64
C GLY A 179 -11.41 0.22 5.39
N GLU A 180 -11.86 0.24 6.64
CA GLU A 180 -11.58 1.29 7.61
C GLU A 180 -11.26 0.62 8.96
N ASP A 181 -10.09 0.93 9.52
CA ASP A 181 -9.67 0.50 10.84
C ASP A 181 -10.30 1.41 11.91
N LYS A 182 -10.82 0.78 12.97
CA LYS A 182 -11.51 1.45 14.08
C LYS A 182 -10.56 1.86 15.19
#